data_AF-A0A535DMJ2-F1
#
_entry.id   AF-A0A535DMJ2-F1
#
_cell.length_a   1.000
_cell.length_b   1.000
_cell.length_c   1.000
_cell.angle_alpha   90.00
_cell.angle_beta   90.00
_cell.angle_gamma   90.00
#
_symmetry.space_group_name_H-M   'P 1'
#
loop_
_entity.id
_entity.type
_entity.pdbx_description
1 polymer ?
#
loop_
_entity_poly.entity_id
_entity_poly.type
_entity_poly.pdbx_seq_one_letter_code
_entity_poly.pdbx_strand_id
1 'polypeptide(L)'
;MDDYGLDINEVTKVIDNADVLIVRFAIVDKRLLIDTRMSEQEGPLIAVVPRAGSVEERFKALKKLRPRFALPEKIMSFMWPRHMETFRNSGLWERIQQRMISLGGEAMASRCNEVFQALAQEEHTEVLSAIRGGEGYQSLWERAD
;
A
#
# COMPACT_ATOMS: atom_id res chain seq x y z
N MET A 1 8.93 -18.03 -9.23
CA MET A 1 9.13 -16.61 -8.95
C MET A 1 8.63 -15.89 -10.16
N ASP A 2 7.54 -15.15 -10.04
CA ASP A 2 6.86 -14.55 -11.19
C ASP A 2 7.63 -13.34 -11.71
N ASP A 3 7.28 -12.85 -12.90
CA ASP A 3 7.91 -11.69 -13.59
C ASP A 3 7.97 -10.41 -12.73
N TYR A 4 7.17 -10.37 -11.67
CA TYR A 4 7.05 -9.27 -10.72
C TYR A 4 8.04 -9.34 -9.56
N GLY A 5 8.83 -10.42 -9.40
CA GLY A 5 9.81 -10.56 -8.32
C GLY A 5 9.23 -11.03 -6.98
N LEU A 6 7.99 -11.51 -6.97
CA LEU A 6 7.31 -12.19 -5.86
C LEU A 6 6.36 -13.27 -6.42
N ASP A 7 5.88 -14.15 -5.56
CA ASP A 7 4.83 -15.11 -5.93
C ASP A 7 3.46 -14.44 -5.80
N ILE A 8 2.84 -14.15 -6.95
CA ILE A 8 1.55 -13.48 -7.07
C ILE A 8 0.43 -14.32 -6.47
N ASN A 9 0.51 -15.65 -6.57
CA ASN A 9 -0.52 -16.52 -6.01
C ASN A 9 -0.50 -16.47 -4.48
N GLU A 10 0.68 -16.52 -3.87
CA GLU A 10 0.83 -16.37 -2.42
C GLU A 10 0.39 -14.98 -1.95
N VAL A 11 0.75 -13.92 -2.67
CA VAL A 11 0.29 -12.56 -2.32
C VAL A 11 -1.21 -12.39 -2.48
N THR A 12 -1.82 -13.01 -3.49
CA THR A 12 -3.28 -13.03 -3.66
C THR A 12 -3.95 -13.69 -2.45
N LYS A 13 -3.43 -14.84 -1.98
CA LYS A 13 -3.94 -15.48 -0.76
C LYS A 13 -3.81 -14.57 0.47
N VAL A 14 -2.71 -13.82 0.59
CA VAL A 14 -2.54 -12.85 1.67
C VAL A 14 -3.57 -11.73 1.57
N ILE A 15 -3.80 -11.18 0.38
CA ILE A 15 -4.81 -10.16 0.12
C ILE A 15 -6.21 -10.65 0.46
N ASP A 16 -6.51 -11.92 0.24
CA ASP A 16 -7.85 -12.47 0.47
C ASP A 16 -8.13 -12.78 1.95
N ASN A 17 -7.11 -13.22 2.68
CA ASN A 17 -7.30 -13.79 4.03
C ASN A 17 -6.82 -12.88 5.17
N ALA A 18 -5.96 -11.90 4.90
CA ALA A 18 -5.46 -11.03 5.97
C ALA A 18 -6.54 -10.06 6.45
N ASP A 19 -6.74 -9.97 7.77
CA ASP A 19 -7.59 -8.94 8.38
C ASP A 19 -6.95 -7.56 8.30
N VAL A 20 -5.63 -7.50 8.49
CA VAL A 20 -4.84 -6.27 8.38
C VAL A 20 -3.60 -6.53 7.54
N LEU A 21 -3.44 -5.75 6.49
CA LEU A 21 -2.39 -5.86 5.49
C LEU A 21 -1.69 -4.52 5.28
N ILE A 22 -0.36 -4.54 5.23
CA ILE A 22 0.48 -3.43 4.84
C ILE A 22 1.27 -3.79 3.58
N VAL A 23 1.02 -3.07 2.50
CA VAL A 23 1.86 -3.13 1.30
C VAL A 23 2.96 -2.09 1.43
N ARG A 24 4.20 -2.56 1.35
CA ARG A 24 5.38 -1.71 1.19
C ARG A 24 5.65 -1.55 -0.30
N PHE A 25 6.16 -0.39 -0.72
CA PHE A 25 6.55 -0.12 -2.10
C PHE A 25 8.03 0.23 -2.17
N ALA A 26 8.73 -0.25 -3.18
CA ALA A 26 10.18 -0.01 -3.31
C ALA A 26 10.48 1.44 -3.71
N ILE A 27 9.54 2.05 -4.43
CA ILE A 27 9.68 3.41 -4.99
C ILE A 27 8.96 4.43 -4.11
N VAL A 28 7.89 4.06 -3.39
CA VAL A 28 7.14 4.98 -2.54
C VAL A 28 7.53 4.81 -1.07
N ASP A 29 7.88 5.88 -0.37
CA ASP A 29 8.21 5.80 1.07
C ASP A 29 6.98 5.57 1.96
N LYS A 30 5.81 6.04 1.53
CA LYS A 30 4.53 5.74 2.20
C LYS A 30 4.13 4.27 2.06
N ARG A 31 3.12 3.86 2.82
CA ARG A 31 2.60 2.49 2.84
C ARG A 31 1.12 2.47 2.56
N LEU A 32 0.65 1.40 1.92
CA LEU A 32 -0.78 1.13 1.82
C LEU A 32 -1.19 0.28 3.01
N LEU A 33 -2.09 0.80 3.84
CA LEU A 33 -2.77 0.07 4.90
C LEU A 33 -4.15 -0.36 4.41
N ILE A 34 -4.45 -1.64 4.60
CA ILE A 34 -5.77 -2.25 4.40
C ILE A 34 -6.15 -2.93 5.71
N ASP A 35 -7.32 -2.59 6.24
CA ASP A 35 -7.92 -3.21 7.42
C ASP A 35 -9.36 -3.60 7.06
N THR A 36 -9.62 -4.89 6.91
CA THR A 36 -10.91 -5.42 6.49
C THR A 36 -11.86 -5.68 7.64
N ARG A 37 -11.42 -5.43 8.90
CA ARG A 37 -12.26 -5.62 10.07
C ARG A 37 -13.39 -4.59 10.06
N MET A 38 -14.56 -4.99 10.55
CA MET A 38 -15.75 -4.15 10.58
C MET A 38 -16.46 -4.30 11.93
N SER A 39 -17.26 -3.31 12.27
CA SER A 39 -18.21 -3.31 13.39
C SER A 39 -19.48 -2.58 12.98
N GLU A 40 -20.47 -2.51 13.86
CA GLU A 40 -21.69 -1.73 13.63
C GLU A 40 -21.41 -0.23 13.39
N GLN A 41 -20.27 0.28 13.86
CA GLN A 41 -19.96 1.71 13.89
C GLN A 41 -18.83 2.11 12.93
N GLU A 42 -18.02 1.14 12.48
CA GLU A 42 -16.85 1.38 11.64
C GLU A 42 -16.73 0.30 10.57
N GLY A 43 -16.72 0.71 9.30
CA GLY A 43 -16.48 -0.15 8.14
C GLY A 43 -15.00 -0.48 7.91
N PRO A 44 -14.64 -1.08 6.77
CA PRO A 44 -13.25 -1.38 6.46
C PRO A 44 -12.45 -0.10 6.17
N LEU A 45 -11.13 -0.14 6.32
CA LEU A 45 -10.24 1.00 6.07
C LEU A 45 -9.23 0.67 5.00
N ILE A 46 -9.09 1.56 4.02
CA ILE A 46 -7.95 1.62 3.11
C ILE A 46 -7.37 3.03 3.13
N ALA A 47 -6.06 3.12 3.36
CA ALA A 47 -5.39 4.41 3.51
C ALA A 47 -3.91 4.35 3.15
N VAL A 48 -3.40 5.47 2.64
CA VAL A 48 -1.96 5.73 2.56
C VAL A 48 -1.49 6.23 3.93
N VAL A 49 -0.50 5.58 4.51
CA VAL A 49 0.03 5.89 5.84
C VAL A 49 1.55 6.10 5.80
N PRO A 50 2.12 6.88 6.74
CA PRO A 50 3.56 6.97 6.90
C PRO A 50 4.20 5.61 7.19
N ARG A 51 5.48 5.49 6.89
CA ARG A 51 6.29 4.34 7.30
C ARG A 51 6.36 4.28 8.84
N ALA A 52 6.12 3.09 9.40
CA ALA A 52 6.49 2.77 10.78
C ALA A 52 7.91 2.20 10.82
N GLY A 53 8.72 2.64 11.78
CA GLY A 53 10.10 2.20 11.97
C GLY A 53 10.22 0.85 12.67
N SER A 54 9.20 0.46 13.45
CA SER A 54 9.16 -0.83 14.17
C SER A 54 7.81 -1.54 14.09
N VAL A 55 7.78 -2.79 14.56
CA VAL A 55 6.53 -3.56 14.71
C VAL A 55 5.60 -2.89 15.73
N GLU A 56 6.12 -2.47 16.89
CA GLU A 56 5.35 -1.80 17.92
C GLU A 56 4.71 -0.49 17.42
N GLU A 57 5.50 0.33 16.71
CA GLU A 57 5.01 1.56 16.10
C GLU A 57 3.88 1.30 15.10
N ARG A 58 3.96 0.20 14.35
CA ARG A 58 2.90 -0.20 13.42
C ARG A 58 1.58 -0.50 14.14
N PHE A 59 1.63 -1.27 15.22
CA PHE A 59 0.44 -1.54 16.04
C PHE A 59 -0.11 -0.27 16.69
N LYS A 60 0.77 0.61 17.19
CA LYS A 60 0.39 1.90 17.77
C LYS A 60 -0.26 2.82 16.73
N ALA A 61 0.30 2.91 15.53
CA ALA A 61 -0.25 3.69 14.43
C ALA A 61 -1.63 3.17 14.01
N LEU A 62 -1.77 1.84 13.88
CA LEU A 62 -3.06 1.21 13.60
C LEU A 62 -4.09 1.51 14.70
N LYS A 63 -3.71 1.39 15.98
CA LYS A 63 -4.60 1.67 17.11
C LYS A 63 -5.06 3.12 17.15
N LYS A 64 -4.21 4.06 16.76
CA LYS A 64 -4.58 5.48 16.62
C LYS A 64 -5.62 5.69 15.50
N LEU A 65 -5.48 4.98 14.38
CA LEU A 65 -6.41 5.05 13.25
C LEU A 65 -7.73 4.31 13.53
N ARG A 66 -7.67 3.23 14.33
CA ARG A 66 -8.78 2.31 14.60
C ARG A 66 -8.98 2.13 16.11
N PRO A 67 -9.31 3.21 16.85
CA PRO A 67 -9.33 3.19 18.31
C PRO A 67 -10.37 2.24 18.90
N ARG A 68 -11.47 1.96 18.20
CA ARG A 68 -12.53 1.05 18.66
C ARG A 68 -12.23 -0.43 18.45
N PHE A 69 -11.24 -0.76 17.61
CA PHE A 69 -10.83 -2.15 17.40
C PHE A 69 -9.77 -2.58 18.41
N ALA A 70 -9.82 -3.84 18.84
CA ALA A 70 -8.68 -4.46 19.51
C ALA A 70 -7.45 -4.48 18.59
N LEU A 71 -6.26 -4.63 19.17
CA LEU A 71 -5.08 -4.90 18.35
C LEU A 71 -5.29 -6.24 17.62
N PRO A 72 -5.00 -6.32 16.30
CA PRO A 72 -5.12 -7.58 15.59
C PRO A 72 -4.06 -8.56 16.10
N GLU A 73 -4.30 -9.86 15.96
CA GLU A 73 -3.28 -10.88 16.30
C GLU A 73 -2.03 -10.75 15.42
N LYS A 74 -2.22 -10.35 14.16
CA LYS A 74 -1.14 -10.24 13.19
C LYS A 74 -1.42 -9.13 12.17
N ILE A 75 -0.36 -8.45 11.74
CA ILE A 75 -0.41 -7.51 10.61
C ILE A 75 0.44 -8.09 9.48
N MET A 76 -0.21 -8.49 8.39
CA MET A 76 0.48 -9.02 7.21
C MET A 76 1.21 -7.93 6.47
N SER A 77 2.34 -8.26 5.85
CA SER A 77 3.05 -7.31 5.00
C SER A 77 3.86 -8.01 3.93
N PHE A 78 3.83 -7.46 2.73
CA PHE A 78 4.73 -7.82 1.64
C PHE A 78 5.37 -6.57 1.04
N MET A 79 6.39 -6.79 0.21
CA MET A 79 7.15 -5.77 -0.50
C MET A 79 6.77 -5.83 -1.98
N TRP A 80 6.19 -4.77 -2.52
CA TRP A 80 6.00 -4.62 -3.96
C TRP A 80 7.25 -3.94 -4.59
N PRO A 81 7.96 -4.61 -5.51
CA PRO A 81 9.26 -4.15 -6.00
C PRO A 81 9.18 -3.38 -7.33
N ARG A 82 7.99 -3.17 -7.89
CA ARG A 82 7.77 -2.53 -9.20
C ARG A 82 6.95 -1.24 -9.06
N HIS A 83 6.68 -0.60 -10.20
CA HIS A 83 5.86 0.59 -10.26
C HIS A 83 4.39 0.34 -9.87
N MET A 84 3.68 1.41 -9.49
CA MET A 84 2.24 1.38 -9.18
C MET A 84 1.41 0.96 -10.38
N GLU A 85 1.79 1.36 -11.58
CA GLU A 85 1.12 0.88 -12.80
C GLU A 85 1.27 -0.63 -12.98
N THR A 86 2.45 -1.19 -12.70
CA THR A 86 2.65 -2.64 -12.71
C THR A 86 1.85 -3.32 -11.60
N PHE A 87 1.68 -2.68 -10.43
CA PHE A 87 0.85 -3.21 -9.34
C PHE A 87 -0.61 -3.37 -9.78
N ARG A 88 -1.14 -2.38 -10.50
CA ARG A 88 -2.46 -2.47 -11.13
C ARG A 88 -2.50 -3.55 -12.21
N ASN A 89 -1.57 -3.54 -13.14
CA ASN A 89 -1.56 -4.50 -14.25
C ASN A 89 -1.36 -5.95 -13.79
N SER A 90 -0.86 -6.18 -12.57
CA SER A 90 -0.73 -7.51 -11.96
C SER A 90 -2.06 -8.12 -11.47
N GLY A 91 -3.15 -7.33 -11.40
CA GLY A 91 -4.44 -7.77 -10.88
C GLY A 91 -4.58 -7.69 -9.35
N LEU A 92 -3.47 -7.43 -8.63
CA LEU A 92 -3.47 -7.35 -7.16
C LEU A 92 -4.30 -6.16 -6.66
N TRP A 93 -4.23 -5.02 -7.35
CA TRP A 93 -5.00 -3.84 -6.98
C TRP A 93 -6.50 -4.06 -7.16
N GLU A 94 -6.90 -4.63 -8.30
CA GLU A 94 -8.27 -4.97 -8.64
C GLU A 94 -8.84 -5.92 -7.58
N ARG A 95 -8.04 -6.90 -7.14
CA ARG A 95 -8.43 -7.82 -6.07
C ARG A 95 -8.67 -7.10 -4.74
N ILE A 96 -7.76 -6.20 -4.34
CA ILE A 96 -7.92 -5.36 -3.16
C ILE A 96 -9.20 -4.52 -3.27
N GLN A 97 -9.39 -3.84 -4.39
CA GLN A 97 -10.55 -2.98 -4.63
C GLN A 97 -11.87 -3.77 -4.56
N GLN A 98 -11.94 -4.91 -5.22
CA GLN A 98 -13.12 -5.80 -5.17
C GLN A 98 -13.42 -6.22 -3.73
N ARG A 99 -12.41 -6.64 -2.96
CA ARG A 99 -12.57 -7.02 -1.55
C ARG A 99 -13.09 -5.84 -0.72
N MET A 100 -12.49 -4.66 -0.86
CA MET A 100 -12.91 -3.46 -0.11
C MET A 100 -14.33 -3.01 -0.45
N ILE A 101 -14.72 -3.05 -1.73
CA ILE A 101 -16.08 -2.72 -2.16
C ILE A 101 -17.09 -3.76 -1.64
N SER A 102 -16.74 -5.05 -1.67
CA SER A 102 -17.63 -6.10 -1.14
C SER A 102 -17.92 -5.94 0.35
N LEU A 103 -17.00 -5.34 1.11
CA LEU A 103 -17.11 -5.12 2.55
C LEU A 103 -17.76 -3.77 2.90
N GLY A 104 -17.37 -2.69 2.23
CA GLY A 104 -17.78 -1.32 2.58
C GLY A 104 -18.71 -0.63 1.58
N GLY A 105 -19.16 -1.33 0.54
CA GLY A 105 -20.10 -0.83 -0.46
C GLY A 105 -19.50 0.22 -1.41
N GLU A 106 -20.38 0.98 -2.05
CA GLU A 106 -20.02 1.93 -3.12
C GLU A 106 -19.06 3.03 -2.65
N ALA A 107 -19.17 3.48 -1.39
CA ALA A 107 -18.25 4.48 -0.83
C ALA A 107 -16.79 4.02 -0.89
N MET A 108 -16.54 2.70 -0.80
CA MET A 108 -15.17 2.19 -0.91
C MET A 108 -14.63 2.22 -2.33
N ALA A 109 -15.46 2.28 -3.36
CA ALA A 109 -14.98 2.43 -4.74
C ALA A 109 -14.28 3.79 -4.90
N SER A 110 -14.94 4.87 -4.47
CA SER A 110 -14.35 6.21 -4.47
C SER A 110 -13.09 6.28 -3.62
N ARG A 111 -13.13 5.68 -2.41
CA ARG A 111 -11.98 5.67 -1.51
C ARG A 111 -10.78 4.90 -2.06
N CYS A 112 -11.02 3.75 -2.70
CA CYS A 112 -9.96 2.99 -3.37
C CYS A 112 -9.32 3.83 -4.48
N ASN A 113 -10.14 4.47 -5.31
CA ASN A 113 -9.62 5.34 -6.37
C ASN A 113 -8.75 6.48 -5.81
N GLU A 114 -9.21 7.20 -4.78
CA GLU A 114 -8.43 8.23 -4.10
C GLU A 114 -7.07 7.72 -3.60
N VAL A 115 -7.07 6.56 -2.94
CA VAL A 115 -5.85 5.96 -2.40
C VAL A 115 -4.88 5.55 -3.50
N PHE A 116 -5.37 4.96 -4.59
CA PHE A 116 -4.51 4.58 -5.70
C PHE A 116 -3.89 5.80 -6.38
N GLN A 117 -4.69 6.85 -6.62
CA GLN A 117 -4.19 8.09 -7.20
C GLN A 117 -3.14 8.75 -6.30
N ALA A 118 -3.36 8.74 -4.97
CA ALA A 118 -2.38 9.26 -4.03
C ALA A 118 -1.04 8.48 -4.07
N LEU A 119 -1.08 7.14 -4.19
CA LEU A 119 0.13 6.32 -4.32
C LEU A 119 0.84 6.54 -5.67
N ALA A 120 0.09 6.63 -6.77
CA ALA A 120 0.65 6.90 -8.09
C ALA A 120 1.29 8.29 -8.17
N GLN A 121 0.68 9.30 -7.55
CA GLN A 121 1.24 10.64 -7.47
C GLN A 121 2.52 10.69 -6.60
N GLU A 122 2.55 9.94 -5.50
CA GLU A 122 3.74 9.81 -4.67
C GLU A 122 4.90 9.16 -5.44
N GLU A 123 4.62 8.08 -6.17
CA GLU A 123 5.60 7.42 -7.03
C GLU A 123 6.14 8.39 -8.09
N HIS A 124 5.26 9.13 -8.76
CA HIS A 124 5.69 10.11 -9.76
C HIS A 124 6.60 11.18 -9.16
N THR A 125 6.28 11.64 -7.95
CA THR A 125 7.08 12.64 -7.22
C THR A 125 8.46 12.10 -6.83
N GLU A 126 8.54 10.85 -6.38
CA GLU A 126 9.82 10.22 -6.03
C GLU A 126 10.70 10.04 -7.28
N VAL A 127 10.13 9.52 -8.37
CA VAL A 127 10.85 9.32 -9.63
C VAL A 127 11.40 10.65 -10.16
N LEU A 128 10.61 11.73 -10.13
CA LEU A 128 11.07 13.05 -10.53
C LEU A 128 12.19 13.59 -9.63
N SER A 129 12.11 13.36 -8.32
CA SER A 129 13.13 13.80 -7.36
C SER A 129 14.47 13.09 -7.59
N ALA A 130 14.42 11.78 -7.87
CA ALA A 130 15.61 10.99 -8.22
C ALA A 130 16.26 11.45 -9.55
N ILE A 131 15.46 11.84 -10.55
CA ILE A 131 15.95 12.37 -11.82
C ILE A 131 16.58 13.77 -11.65
N ARG A 132 15.98 14.63 -10.82
CA ARG A 132 16.40 16.03 -10.62
C ARG A 132 17.60 16.19 -9.67
N GLY A 133 18.16 15.10 -9.14
CA GLY A 133 19.26 15.15 -8.18
C GLY A 133 18.87 15.74 -6.84
N GLY A 134 17.63 15.50 -6.38
CA GLY A 134 17.20 15.88 -5.02
C GLY A 134 18.09 15.23 -3.95
N GLU A 135 18.21 15.89 -2.78
CA GLU A 135 19.12 15.49 -1.69
C GLU A 135 19.10 13.97 -1.45
N GLY A 136 20.20 13.30 -1.81
CA GLY A 136 20.37 11.85 -1.64
C GLY A 136 20.74 11.07 -2.92
N TYR A 137 20.62 11.65 -4.11
CA TYR A 137 20.95 10.96 -5.37
C TYR A 137 22.01 11.71 -6.19
N GLN A 138 23.17 11.09 -6.41
CA GLN A 138 24.13 11.51 -7.44
C GLN A 138 23.51 11.27 -8.83
N SER A 139 23.39 12.31 -9.64
CA SER A 139 22.91 12.24 -11.02
C SER A 139 23.85 11.39 -11.88
N LEU A 140 23.33 10.31 -12.49
CA LEU A 140 24.07 9.42 -13.41
C LEU A 140 24.27 10.00 -14.83
N TRP A 141 23.89 11.25 -15.07
CA TRP A 141 23.98 11.86 -16.41
C TRP A 141 24.78 13.16 -16.35
N GLU A 142 26.09 13.03 -16.52
CA GLU A 142 26.91 14.10 -17.07
C GLU A 142 26.86 13.94 -18.59
N ARG A 143 26.36 14.95 -19.30
CA ARG A 143 26.49 15.02 -20.76
C ARG A 143 27.97 15.27 -21.05
N ALA A 144 28.62 14.33 -21.71
CA ALA A 144 29.93 14.55 -22.28
C ALA A 144 29.77 15.46 -23.51
N ASP A 145 30.30 16.68 -23.42
CA ASP A 145 30.70 17.49 -24.57
C ASP A 145 32.22 17.34 -24.76
#